data_AF-A0A4U5N2U6-F1
#
_entry.id   AF-A0A4U5N2U6-F1
#
_cell.length_a   1.000
_cell.length_b   1.000
_cell.length_c   1.000
_cell.angle_alpha   90.00
_cell.angle_beta   90.00
_cell.angle_gamma   90.00
#
_symmetry.space_group_name_H-M   'P 1'
#
loop_
_entity.id
_entity.type
_entity.pdbx_description
1 polymer ?
#
loop_
_entity_poly.entity_id
_entity_poly.type
_entity_poly.pdbx_seq_one_letter_code
_entity_poly.pdbx_strand_id
1 'polypeptide(L)'
;MIILEQNNRIITEVLQVKFNAALQGHKPDVVDTRFSDFDGVIYHISNAISADGDRDRTRIIVSISLKFYKDLQEHGAEDLLRRIYGNYLMAQPESGYNVSLLYDLATLPDDVSELVDKASHLKRNCFASVFQKYFEFQESGQAEGQKRAVINYREDETLYIEAKADRVTVIFSTIFRDPTDVVIGKVFLQEFREGRKASQTAPQVLYSVGEPPMELKGQPGARVGITSATSPLFSSRGTQTRTRATTPST
;
A
#
# COMPACT_ATOMS: atom_id res chain seq x y z
N MET A 1 0.39 19.05 -9.16
CA MET A 1 0.81 18.06 -8.14
C MET A 1 1.84 17.14 -8.80
N ILE A 2 3.08 17.11 -8.32
CA ILE A 2 4.17 16.31 -8.94
C ILE A 2 4.23 14.91 -8.34
N ILE A 3 4.16 14.80 -7.01
CA ILE A 3 4.10 13.53 -6.26
C ILE A 3 2.63 13.19 -6.02
N LEU A 4 2.24 11.93 -6.26
CA LEU A 4 0.88 11.47 -5.99
C LEU A 4 0.59 11.48 -4.49
N GLU A 5 -0.65 11.84 -4.14
CA GLU A 5 -1.12 11.75 -2.76
C GLU A 5 -1.30 10.29 -2.33
N GLN A 6 -0.96 10.03 -1.07
CA GLN A 6 -0.93 8.68 -0.49
C GLN A 6 -2.23 8.33 0.23
N ASN A 7 -2.94 9.35 0.70
CA ASN A 7 -4.22 9.23 1.36
C ASN A 7 -5.35 9.19 0.32
N ASN A 8 -6.34 8.33 0.56
CA ASN A 8 -7.56 8.35 -0.22
C ASN A 8 -8.44 9.54 0.21
N ARG A 9 -8.63 10.51 -0.69
CA ARG A 9 -9.44 11.72 -0.43
C ARG A 9 -10.89 11.41 -0.10
N ILE A 10 -11.50 10.43 -0.78
CA ILE A 10 -12.91 10.05 -0.55
C ILE A 10 -13.09 9.52 0.88
N ILE A 11 -12.20 8.64 1.34
CA ILE A 11 -12.21 8.17 2.74
C ILE A 11 -12.05 9.35 3.69
N THR A 12 -11.10 10.24 3.41
CA THR A 12 -10.82 11.42 4.25
C THR A 12 -12.06 12.30 4.41
N GLU A 13 -12.66 12.70 3.30
CA GLU A 13 -13.82 13.60 3.27
C GLU A 13 -15.05 12.98 3.92
N VAL A 14 -15.37 11.72 3.57
CA VAL A 14 -16.54 11.03 4.10
C VAL A 14 -16.42 10.86 5.62
N LEU A 15 -15.27 10.38 6.11
CA LEU A 15 -15.08 10.16 7.55
C LEU A 15 -15.04 11.48 8.32
N GLN A 16 -14.36 12.52 7.82
CA GLN A 16 -14.36 13.83 8.48
C GLN A 16 -15.78 14.38 8.65
N VAL A 17 -16.59 14.36 7.59
CA VAL A 17 -17.96 14.85 7.65
C VAL A 17 -18.78 14.05 8.67
N LYS A 18 -18.70 12.72 8.63
CA LYS A 18 -19.51 11.86 9.51
C LYS A 18 -19.07 11.91 10.96
N PHE A 19 -17.76 11.90 11.23
CA PHE A 19 -17.23 11.97 12.59
C PHE A 19 -17.49 13.34 13.23
N ASN A 20 -17.24 14.45 12.51
CA ASN A 20 -17.50 15.78 13.04
C ASN A 20 -18.99 16.01 13.32
N ALA A 21 -19.89 15.51 12.45
CA ALA A 21 -21.32 15.57 12.70
C ALA A 21 -21.71 14.80 13.97
N ALA A 22 -21.13 13.61 14.19
CA ALA A 22 -21.37 12.82 15.40
C ALA A 22 -20.87 13.53 16.67
N LEU A 23 -19.66 14.11 16.64
CA LEU A 23 -19.10 14.88 17.76
C LEU A 23 -19.91 16.15 18.09
N GLN A 24 -20.59 16.73 17.10
CA GLN A 24 -21.52 17.86 17.28
C GLN A 24 -22.91 17.44 17.77
N GLY A 25 -23.15 16.14 18.00
CA GLY A 25 -24.43 15.61 18.45
C GLY A 25 -25.50 15.56 17.37
N HIS A 26 -25.13 15.68 16.09
CA HIS A 26 -26.09 15.49 15.00
C HIS A 26 -26.52 14.03 14.90
N LYS A 27 -27.76 13.82 14.42
CA LYS A 27 -28.30 12.47 14.22
C LYS A 27 -27.47 11.72 13.17
N PRO A 28 -27.03 10.47 13.44
CA PRO A 28 -26.31 9.68 12.46
C PRO A 28 -27.15 9.38 11.21
N ASP A 29 -26.56 9.63 10.05
CA ASP A 29 -27.15 9.41 8.74
C ASP A 29 -26.66 8.12 8.09
N VAL A 30 -27.44 7.64 7.12
CA VAL A 30 -27.03 6.50 6.30
C VAL A 30 -25.81 6.86 5.45
N VAL A 31 -24.86 5.95 5.35
CA VAL A 31 -23.73 5.98 4.41
C VAL A 31 -23.65 4.65 3.68
N ASP A 32 -23.45 4.74 2.38
CA ASP A 32 -23.32 3.62 1.45
C ASP A 32 -22.64 4.16 0.20
N THR A 33 -21.33 3.95 0.09
CA THR A 33 -20.51 4.55 -0.96
C THR A 33 -19.45 3.57 -1.40
N ARG A 34 -19.46 3.24 -2.69
CA ARG A 34 -18.49 2.35 -3.33
C ARG A 34 -17.69 3.11 -4.36
N PHE A 35 -16.37 2.98 -4.30
CA PHE A 35 -15.45 3.68 -5.20
C PHE A 35 -14.17 2.88 -5.42
N SER A 36 -13.34 3.33 -6.33
CA SER A 36 -12.09 2.67 -6.70
C SER A 36 -10.87 3.54 -6.42
N ASP A 37 -9.72 2.89 -6.35
CA ASP A 37 -8.40 3.51 -6.26
C ASP A 37 -7.49 2.85 -7.32
N PHE A 38 -6.24 3.31 -7.45
CA PHE A 38 -5.26 2.72 -8.36
C PHE A 38 -5.06 1.22 -8.09
N ASP A 39 -4.55 0.49 -9.09
CA ASP A 39 -4.22 -0.95 -9.01
C ASP A 39 -5.45 -1.86 -8.85
N GLY A 40 -6.61 -1.39 -9.32
CA GLY A 40 -7.85 -2.17 -9.29
C GLY A 40 -8.41 -2.37 -7.88
N VAL A 41 -8.02 -1.52 -6.93
CA VAL A 41 -8.53 -1.53 -5.56
C VAL A 41 -9.96 -1.00 -5.53
N ILE A 42 -10.82 -1.65 -4.74
CA ILE A 42 -12.21 -1.25 -4.53
C ILE A 42 -12.43 -1.00 -3.05
N TYR A 43 -13.03 0.14 -2.74
CA TYR A 43 -13.45 0.52 -1.41
C TYR A 43 -14.97 0.51 -1.26
N HIS A 44 -15.41 0.29 -0.04
CA HIS A 44 -16.81 0.42 0.36
C HIS A 44 -16.89 1.03 1.75
N ILE A 45 -17.60 2.16 1.85
CA ILE A 45 -17.93 2.80 3.12
C ILE A 45 -19.42 2.64 3.33
N SER A 46 -19.81 1.93 4.39
CA SER A 46 -21.20 1.59 4.66
C SER A 46 -21.51 1.63 6.14
N ASN A 47 -22.80 1.65 6.49
CA ASN A 47 -23.18 1.35 7.86
C ASN A 47 -23.10 -0.14 8.16
N ALA A 48 -22.74 -0.49 9.39
CA ALA A 48 -22.79 -1.87 9.84
C ALA A 48 -24.23 -2.42 9.80
N ILE A 49 -24.35 -3.74 9.61
CA ILE A 49 -25.64 -4.43 9.71
C ILE A 49 -25.80 -4.91 11.15
N SER A 50 -26.93 -4.56 11.78
CA SER A 50 -27.30 -5.00 13.12
C SER A 50 -27.67 -6.49 13.14
N ALA A 51 -27.78 -7.07 14.33
CA ALA A 51 -28.23 -8.46 14.49
C ALA A 51 -29.62 -8.71 13.89
N ASP A 52 -30.47 -7.68 13.85
CA ASP A 52 -31.83 -7.73 13.32
C ASP A 52 -31.90 -7.52 11.80
N GLY A 53 -30.75 -7.30 11.13
CA GLY A 53 -30.66 -7.10 9.68
C GLY A 53 -30.82 -5.65 9.22
N ASP A 54 -31.00 -4.71 10.14
CA ASP A 54 -31.14 -3.28 9.84
C ASP A 54 -29.78 -2.57 9.78
N ARG A 55 -29.72 -1.43 9.07
CA ARG A 55 -28.51 -0.59 9.05
C ARG A 55 -28.34 0.15 10.37
N ASP A 56 -27.28 -0.18 11.10
CA ASP A 56 -26.85 0.54 12.29
C ASP A 56 -26.12 1.83 11.88
N ARG A 57 -26.85 2.94 11.91
CA ARG A 57 -26.32 4.27 11.52
C ARG A 57 -25.21 4.77 12.44
N THR A 58 -25.10 4.21 13.65
CA THR A 58 -24.07 4.59 14.63
C THR A 58 -22.72 3.95 14.35
N ARG A 59 -22.66 2.99 13.42
CA ARG A 59 -21.45 2.25 13.09
C ARG A 59 -21.13 2.38 11.63
N ILE A 60 -19.91 2.82 11.33
CA ILE A 60 -19.40 2.99 9.97
C ILE A 60 -18.31 1.95 9.72
N ILE A 61 -18.45 1.21 8.62
CA ILE A 61 -17.48 0.26 8.12
C ILE A 61 -16.75 0.88 6.93
N VAL A 62 -15.42 0.75 6.91
CA VAL A 62 -14.56 1.06 5.74
C VAL A 62 -13.89 -0.23 5.31
N SER A 63 -14.31 -0.77 4.17
CA SER A 63 -13.81 -2.02 3.61
C SER A 63 -12.97 -1.79 2.36
N ILE A 64 -11.92 -2.60 2.19
CA ILE A 64 -11.04 -2.59 1.02
C ILE A 64 -10.95 -3.99 0.40
N SER A 65 -11.02 -4.05 -0.92
CA SER A 65 -10.85 -5.25 -1.73
C SER A 65 -9.64 -5.07 -2.65
N LEU A 66 -8.69 -5.98 -2.56
CA LEU A 66 -7.48 -6.07 -3.37
C LEU A 66 -7.36 -7.49 -3.93
N LYS A 67 -7.27 -7.62 -5.26
CA LYS A 67 -7.14 -8.92 -5.94
C LYS A 67 -5.93 -9.74 -5.46
N PHE A 68 -4.87 -9.05 -5.03
CA PHE A 68 -3.57 -9.60 -4.61
C PHE A 68 -3.38 -9.62 -3.09
N TYR A 69 -4.45 -9.48 -2.29
CA TYR A 69 -4.32 -9.45 -0.83
C TYR A 69 -3.69 -10.72 -0.26
N LYS A 70 -3.94 -11.89 -0.88
CA LYS A 70 -3.32 -13.16 -0.46
C LYS A 70 -1.80 -13.11 -0.54
N ASP A 71 -1.25 -12.54 -1.60
CA ASP A 71 0.19 -12.34 -1.75
C ASP A 71 0.72 -11.49 -0.57
N LEU A 72 0.03 -10.41 -0.19
CA LEU A 72 0.42 -9.57 0.95
C LEU A 72 0.29 -10.29 2.30
N GLN A 73 -0.72 -11.16 2.45
CA GLN A 73 -0.98 -11.92 3.67
C GLN A 73 0.17 -12.90 3.97
N GLU A 74 0.75 -13.54 2.94
CA GLU A 74 1.97 -14.38 3.06
C GLU A 74 3.19 -13.60 3.60
N HIS A 75 3.15 -12.28 3.51
CA HIS A 75 4.20 -11.37 3.97
C HIS A 75 3.81 -10.54 5.20
N GLY A 76 2.84 -11.00 6.00
CA GLY A 76 2.55 -10.43 7.33
C GLY A 76 1.62 -9.22 7.33
N ALA A 77 0.74 -9.11 6.33
CA ALA A 77 -0.26 -8.03 6.28
C ALA A 77 -1.14 -7.97 7.55
N GLU A 78 -1.65 -9.11 8.02
CA GLU A 78 -2.57 -9.15 9.16
C GLU A 78 -1.95 -8.61 10.45
N ASP A 79 -0.71 -9.02 10.76
CA ASP A 79 0.00 -8.58 11.96
C ASP A 79 0.25 -7.07 11.94
N LEU A 80 0.66 -6.54 10.79
CA LEU A 80 0.87 -5.12 10.62
C LEU A 80 -0.44 -4.33 10.76
N LEU A 81 -1.51 -4.78 10.11
CA LEU A 81 -2.81 -4.11 10.17
C LEU A 81 -3.37 -4.14 11.58
N ARG A 82 -3.23 -5.26 12.31
CA ARG A 82 -3.62 -5.36 13.72
C ARG A 82 -2.84 -4.38 14.60
N ARG A 83 -1.55 -4.20 14.35
CA ARG A 83 -0.71 -3.22 15.05
C ARG A 83 -1.13 -1.77 14.77
N ILE A 84 -1.54 -1.46 13.54
CA ILE A 84 -1.90 -0.09 13.13
C ILE A 84 -3.32 0.30 13.61
N TYR A 85 -4.29 -0.59 13.39
CA TYR A 85 -5.70 -0.29 13.58
C TYR A 85 -6.27 -0.82 14.90
N GLY A 86 -5.61 -1.79 15.54
CA GLY A 86 -6.01 -2.31 16.86
C GLY A 86 -7.49 -2.70 16.89
N ASN A 87 -8.24 -2.03 17.77
CA ASN A 87 -9.66 -2.29 18.00
C ASN A 87 -10.57 -1.88 16.84
N TYR A 88 -10.09 -1.04 15.91
CA TYR A 88 -10.86 -0.66 14.73
C TYR A 88 -10.83 -1.74 13.65
N LEU A 89 -9.87 -2.66 13.68
CA LEU A 89 -9.79 -3.75 12.71
C LEU A 89 -10.83 -4.83 13.04
N MET A 90 -11.72 -5.12 12.09
CA MET A 90 -12.69 -6.21 12.25
C MET A 90 -12.00 -7.57 12.20
N ALA A 91 -12.41 -8.48 13.08
CA ALA A 91 -11.89 -9.86 13.09
C ALA A 91 -12.32 -10.66 11.85
N GLN A 92 -13.49 -10.34 11.30
CA GLN A 92 -13.98 -10.87 10.03
C GLN A 92 -14.29 -9.68 9.12
N PRO A 93 -13.67 -9.60 7.92
CA PRO A 93 -13.96 -8.52 6.99
C PRO A 93 -15.39 -8.64 6.43
N GLU A 94 -15.90 -7.54 5.90
CA GLU A 94 -17.12 -7.51 5.13
C GLU A 94 -17.06 -8.50 3.97
N SER A 95 -18.16 -9.20 3.70
CA SER A 95 -18.24 -10.18 2.61
C SER A 95 -17.85 -9.55 1.27
N GLY A 96 -16.91 -10.17 0.56
CA GLY A 96 -16.37 -9.67 -0.71
C GLY A 96 -15.18 -8.71 -0.59
N TYR A 97 -14.77 -8.38 0.64
CA TYR A 97 -13.62 -7.53 0.93
C TYR A 97 -12.55 -8.29 1.71
N ASN A 98 -11.34 -7.75 1.75
CA ASN A 98 -10.19 -8.39 2.38
C ASN A 98 -9.93 -7.87 3.80
N VAL A 99 -10.14 -6.57 4.00
CA VAL A 99 -9.93 -5.88 5.27
C VAL A 99 -11.09 -4.92 5.49
N SER A 100 -11.61 -4.88 6.72
CA SER A 100 -12.65 -3.94 7.12
C SER A 100 -12.30 -3.28 8.44
N LEU A 101 -12.47 -1.95 8.49
CA LEU A 101 -12.33 -1.14 9.68
C LEU A 101 -13.73 -0.76 10.17
N LEU A 102 -14.00 -0.88 11.47
CA LEU A 102 -15.26 -0.51 12.10
C LEU A 102 -15.04 0.66 13.04
N TYR A 103 -15.81 1.71 12.86
CA TYR A 103 -15.84 2.90 13.71
C TYR A 103 -17.21 3.07 14.34
N ASP A 104 -17.27 3.05 15.66
CA ASP A 104 -18.48 3.33 16.43
C ASP A 104 -18.54 4.82 16.78
N LEU A 105 -19.52 5.52 16.21
CA LEU A 105 -19.70 6.97 16.34
C LEU A 105 -19.94 7.41 17.78
N ALA A 106 -20.39 6.50 18.67
CA ALA A 106 -20.61 6.80 20.09
C ALA A 106 -19.32 6.75 20.93
N THR A 107 -18.23 6.20 20.39
CA THR A 107 -16.96 5.99 21.12
C THR A 107 -15.77 6.65 20.44
N LEU A 108 -16.04 7.64 19.59
CA LEU A 108 -15.00 8.43 18.93
C LEU A 108 -14.19 9.25 19.96
N PRO A 109 -12.88 9.41 19.74
CA PRO A 109 -12.09 10.40 20.48
C PRO A 109 -12.47 11.83 20.11
N ASP A 110 -12.15 12.79 20.98
CA ASP A 110 -12.38 14.23 20.73
C ASP A 110 -11.65 14.74 19.48
N ASP A 111 -10.44 14.22 19.23
CA ASP A 111 -9.68 14.46 18.01
C ASP A 111 -9.67 13.22 17.11
N VAL A 112 -10.35 13.32 15.98
CA VAL A 112 -10.50 12.25 14.99
C VAL A 112 -9.49 12.34 13.85
N SER A 113 -8.62 13.36 13.85
CA SER A 113 -7.69 13.63 12.74
C SER A 113 -6.78 12.43 12.44
N GLU A 114 -6.23 11.80 13.48
CA GLU A 114 -5.36 10.62 13.33
C GLU A 114 -6.14 9.38 12.86
N LEU A 115 -7.39 9.20 13.31
CA LEU A 115 -8.25 8.09 12.87
C LEU A 115 -8.54 8.19 11.38
N VAL A 116 -8.93 9.39 10.92
CA VAL A 116 -9.19 9.66 9.51
C VAL A 116 -7.92 9.46 8.69
N ASP A 117 -6.78 10.01 9.14
CA ASP A 117 -5.50 9.88 8.44
C ASP A 117 -5.12 8.40 8.29
N LYS A 118 -5.17 7.61 9.37
CA LYS A 118 -4.89 6.17 9.32
C LYS A 118 -5.84 5.43 8.37
N ALA A 119 -7.14 5.71 8.44
CA ALA A 119 -8.14 5.07 7.58
C ALA A 119 -7.90 5.39 6.09
N SER A 120 -7.54 6.64 5.79
CA SER A 120 -7.28 7.09 4.42
C SER A 120 -6.05 6.43 3.80
N HIS A 121 -5.10 5.96 4.61
CA HIS A 121 -3.90 5.23 4.20
C HIS A 121 -4.09 3.71 4.16
N LEU A 122 -5.33 3.20 4.13
CA LEU A 122 -5.60 1.76 4.24
C LEU A 122 -4.88 0.92 3.19
N LYS A 123 -4.91 1.32 1.91
CA LYS A 123 -4.16 0.64 0.84
C LYS A 123 -2.66 0.63 1.11
N ARG A 124 -2.09 1.79 1.44
CA ARG A 124 -0.66 1.94 1.76
C ARG A 124 -0.27 1.03 2.93
N ASN A 125 -1.10 0.95 3.96
CA ASN A 125 -0.85 0.12 5.13
C ASN A 125 -0.93 -1.38 4.82
N CYS A 126 -1.80 -1.80 3.89
CA CYS A 126 -1.78 -3.18 3.37
C CYS A 126 -0.47 -3.51 2.66
N PHE A 127 0.05 -2.61 1.81
CA PHE A 127 1.32 -2.82 1.10
C PHE A 127 2.54 -2.75 2.02
N ALA A 128 2.50 -1.94 3.08
CA ALA A 128 3.67 -1.70 3.91
C ALA A 128 4.22 -2.96 4.60
N SER A 129 3.42 -4.02 4.76
CA SER A 129 3.83 -5.27 5.42
C SER A 129 4.99 -5.95 4.69
N VAL A 130 4.88 -6.09 3.37
CA VAL A 130 5.92 -6.73 2.58
C VAL A 130 7.21 -5.93 2.65
N PHE A 131 7.16 -4.60 2.55
CA PHE A 131 8.38 -3.78 2.66
C PHE A 131 9.03 -3.90 4.05
N GLN A 132 8.25 -3.82 5.13
CA GLN A 132 8.78 -3.94 6.48
C GLN A 132 9.46 -5.28 6.72
N LYS A 133 8.85 -6.39 6.26
CA LYS A 133 9.43 -7.73 6.37
C LYS A 133 10.81 -7.83 5.72
N TYR A 134 10.99 -7.32 4.51
CA TYR A 134 12.28 -7.40 3.82
C TYR A 134 13.31 -6.40 4.33
N PHE A 135 12.88 -5.23 4.83
CA PHE A 135 13.78 -4.32 5.55
C PHE A 135 14.28 -4.95 6.85
N GLU A 136 13.43 -5.67 7.58
CA GLU A 136 13.82 -6.40 8.79
C GLU A 136 14.79 -7.54 8.49
N PHE A 137 14.57 -8.33 7.41
CA PHE A 137 15.53 -9.34 6.98
C PHE A 137 16.91 -8.78 6.68
N GLN A 138 16.97 -7.61 6.03
CA GLN A 138 18.24 -6.96 5.72
C GLN A 138 18.93 -6.45 6.99
N GLU A 139 18.20 -5.80 7.88
CA GLU A 139 18.76 -5.23 9.12
C GLU A 139 19.20 -6.30 10.12
N SER A 140 18.49 -7.41 10.21
CA SER A 140 18.84 -8.52 11.12
C SER A 140 19.97 -9.40 10.60
N GLY A 141 20.49 -9.13 9.40
CA GLY A 141 21.47 -9.97 8.71
C GLY A 141 20.92 -11.32 8.24
N GLN A 142 19.59 -11.47 8.19
CA GLN A 142 18.90 -12.69 7.78
C GLN A 142 18.49 -12.66 6.30
N ALA A 143 19.08 -11.78 5.49
CA ALA A 143 18.75 -11.61 4.08
C ALA A 143 19.07 -12.86 3.23
N GLU A 144 20.15 -13.58 3.56
CA GLU A 144 20.56 -14.76 2.81
C GLU A 144 19.57 -15.92 2.98
N GLY A 145 19.21 -16.57 1.87
CA GLY A 145 18.31 -17.72 1.85
C GLY A 145 16.81 -17.38 1.95
N GLN A 146 16.45 -16.11 2.11
CA GLN A 146 15.03 -15.70 2.11
C GLN A 146 14.46 -15.77 0.71
N LYS A 147 13.28 -16.38 0.59
CA LYS A 147 12.51 -16.34 -0.66
C LYS A 147 12.08 -14.90 -0.92
N ARG A 148 12.25 -14.42 -2.16
CA ARG A 148 11.72 -13.13 -2.61
C ARG A 148 10.19 -13.08 -2.54
N ALA A 149 9.65 -11.89 -2.34
CA ALA A 149 8.23 -11.64 -2.48
C ALA A 149 7.89 -11.48 -3.96
N VAL A 150 6.70 -11.93 -4.32
CA VAL A 150 6.12 -11.76 -5.66
C VAL A 150 4.68 -11.31 -5.45
N ILE A 151 4.40 -10.04 -5.72
CA ILE A 151 3.08 -9.43 -5.53
C ILE A 151 2.52 -9.05 -6.91
N ASN A 152 1.45 -9.71 -7.33
CA ASN A 152 0.81 -9.42 -8.63
C ASN A 152 -0.20 -8.28 -8.48
N TYR A 153 0.31 -7.06 -8.25
CA TYR A 153 -0.51 -5.90 -7.90
C TYR A 153 -1.46 -5.43 -9.02
N ARG A 154 -1.21 -5.84 -10.28
CA ARG A 154 -2.18 -5.79 -11.38
C ARG A 154 -2.19 -7.10 -12.14
N GLU A 155 -3.18 -7.28 -13.02
CA GLU A 155 -3.34 -8.51 -13.81
C GLU A 155 -2.09 -8.83 -14.64
N ASP A 156 -1.46 -7.80 -15.19
CA ASP A 156 -0.34 -7.83 -16.12
C ASP A 156 0.98 -7.26 -15.53
N GLU A 157 0.98 -6.78 -14.29
CA GLU A 157 2.16 -6.18 -13.63
C GLU A 157 2.51 -6.89 -12.30
N THR A 158 3.80 -6.95 -11.98
CA THR A 158 4.30 -7.68 -10.80
C THR A 158 5.37 -6.89 -10.07
N LEU A 159 5.30 -6.91 -8.74
CA LEU A 159 6.27 -6.34 -7.82
C LEU A 159 7.08 -7.46 -7.17
N TYR A 160 8.41 -7.36 -7.26
CA TYR A 160 9.33 -8.29 -6.62
C TYR A 160 10.12 -7.57 -5.54
N ILE A 161 10.26 -8.19 -4.36
CA ILE A 161 11.06 -7.64 -3.27
C ILE A 161 12.01 -8.72 -2.77
N GLU A 162 13.30 -8.38 -2.72
CA GLU A 162 14.36 -9.27 -2.30
C GLU A 162 15.32 -8.53 -1.36
N ALA A 163 15.67 -9.17 -0.24
CA ALA A 163 16.69 -8.66 0.66
C ALA A 163 18.04 -9.29 0.29
N LYS A 164 19.09 -8.47 0.25
CA LYS A 164 20.49 -8.89 0.14
C LYS A 164 21.23 -8.39 1.39
N ALA A 165 22.46 -8.85 1.60
CA ALA A 165 23.21 -8.50 2.81
C ALA A 165 23.39 -6.97 3.00
N ASP A 166 23.59 -6.24 1.90
CA ASP A 166 23.92 -4.81 1.90
C ASP A 166 22.76 -3.89 1.48
N ARG A 167 21.65 -4.45 0.99
CA ARG A 167 20.53 -3.67 0.41
C ARG A 167 19.25 -4.47 0.34
N VAL A 168 18.14 -3.76 0.14
CA VAL A 168 16.89 -4.37 -0.35
C VAL A 168 16.67 -3.92 -1.78
N THR A 169 16.28 -4.85 -2.65
CA THR A 169 15.97 -4.59 -4.06
C THR A 169 14.48 -4.74 -4.27
N VAL A 170 13.87 -3.72 -4.87
CA VAL A 170 12.46 -3.63 -5.21
C VAL A 170 12.36 -3.51 -6.73
N ILE A 171 11.74 -4.49 -7.39
CA ILE A 171 11.63 -4.54 -8.84
C ILE A 171 10.16 -4.41 -9.23
N PHE A 172 9.84 -3.37 -9.98
CA PHE A 172 8.55 -3.20 -10.61
C PHE A 172 8.63 -3.67 -12.06
N SER A 173 7.89 -4.73 -12.38
CA SER A 173 7.64 -5.15 -13.76
C SER A 173 6.32 -4.52 -14.20
N THR A 174 6.42 -3.50 -15.06
CA THR A 174 5.29 -2.68 -15.53
C THR A 174 5.06 -2.87 -17.01
N ILE A 175 3.81 -2.75 -17.45
CA ILE A 175 3.44 -2.87 -18.87
C ILE A 175 2.91 -1.54 -19.37
N PHE A 176 3.60 -1.00 -20.38
CA PHE A 176 3.10 0.13 -21.17
C PHE A 176 2.39 -0.44 -22.40
N ARG A 177 1.08 -0.21 -22.49
CA ARG A 177 0.25 -0.73 -23.58
C ARG A 177 0.41 0.10 -24.86
N ASP A 178 0.62 1.40 -24.74
CA ASP A 178 0.88 2.29 -25.87
C ASP A 178 2.39 2.31 -26.19
N PRO A 179 2.80 2.02 -27.44
CA PRO A 179 4.19 2.18 -27.88
C PRO A 179 4.78 3.58 -27.65
N THR A 180 3.95 4.61 -27.67
CA THR A 180 4.34 6.01 -27.38
C THR A 180 4.71 6.16 -25.91
N ASP A 181 3.92 5.58 -25.01
CA ASP A 181 4.20 5.61 -23.58
C ASP A 181 5.49 4.86 -23.23
N VAL A 182 5.85 3.82 -24.00
CA VAL A 182 7.16 3.15 -23.86
C VAL A 182 8.31 4.13 -24.12
N VAL A 183 8.19 4.99 -25.13
CA VAL A 183 9.23 5.98 -25.46
C VAL A 183 9.30 7.05 -24.37
N ILE A 184 8.16 7.56 -23.92
CA ILE A 184 8.10 8.56 -22.84
C ILE A 184 8.66 7.97 -21.54
N GLY A 185 8.21 6.78 -21.15
CA GLY A 185 8.67 6.07 -19.96
C GLY A 185 10.18 5.82 -19.95
N LYS A 186 10.78 5.51 -21.11
CA LYS A 186 12.24 5.39 -21.25
C LYS A 186 12.96 6.69 -20.90
N VAL A 187 12.45 7.83 -21.36
CA VAL A 187 13.05 9.15 -21.06
C VAL A 187 13.00 9.41 -19.55
N PHE A 188 11.85 9.18 -18.90
CA PHE A 188 11.72 9.32 -17.44
C PHE A 188 12.66 8.39 -16.68
N LEU A 189 12.73 7.10 -17.05
CA LEU A 189 13.59 6.12 -16.39
C LEU A 189 15.08 6.40 -16.60
N GLN A 190 15.46 6.99 -17.73
CA GLN A 190 16.82 7.46 -17.96
C GLN A 190 17.20 8.57 -16.98
N GLU A 191 16.32 9.55 -16.77
CA GLU A 191 16.54 10.60 -15.77
C GLU A 191 16.61 10.03 -14.34
N PHE A 192 15.76 9.05 -13.98
CA PHE A 192 15.84 8.39 -12.68
C PHE A 192 17.13 7.62 -12.47
N ARG A 193 17.62 6.92 -13.50
CA ARG A 193 18.93 6.25 -13.47
C ARG A 193 20.07 7.23 -13.18
N GLU A 194 19.97 8.45 -13.69
CA GLU A 194 20.94 9.52 -13.48
C GLU A 194 20.66 10.37 -12.22
N GLY A 195 19.57 10.09 -11.50
CA GLY A 195 19.09 10.89 -10.37
C GLY A 195 20.09 11.05 -9.22
N ARG A 196 21.05 10.12 -9.07
CA ARG A 196 22.13 10.26 -8.07
C ARG A 196 23.10 11.41 -8.36
N LYS A 197 23.08 11.99 -9.57
CA LYS A 197 23.78 13.25 -9.87
C LYS A 197 23.17 14.42 -9.09
N ALA A 198 21.86 14.43 -8.90
CA ALA A 198 21.15 15.45 -8.13
C ALA A 198 21.17 15.16 -6.63
N SER A 199 21.10 13.88 -6.22
CA SER A 199 21.16 13.49 -4.81
C SER A 199 21.97 12.21 -4.61
N GLN A 200 23.19 12.34 -4.08
CA GLN A 200 24.11 11.21 -3.92
C GLN A 200 23.59 10.12 -2.96
N THR A 201 22.71 10.50 -2.02
CA THR A 201 22.09 9.62 -1.02
C THR A 201 20.81 8.95 -1.51
N ALA A 202 20.32 9.30 -2.71
CA ALA A 202 19.14 8.68 -3.28
C ALA A 202 19.38 7.19 -3.63
N PRO A 203 18.32 6.36 -3.59
CA PRO A 203 18.37 4.98 -4.07
C PRO A 203 18.95 4.87 -5.48
N GLN A 204 19.64 3.76 -5.75
CA GLN A 204 20.05 3.45 -7.12
C GLN A 204 18.84 2.96 -7.91
N VAL A 205 18.65 3.51 -9.12
CA VAL A 205 17.62 3.07 -10.07
C VAL A 205 18.30 2.45 -11.29
N LEU A 206 17.84 1.27 -11.68
CA LEU A 206 18.19 0.57 -12.91
C LEU A 206 16.91 0.26 -13.68
N TYR A 207 16.97 0.20 -15.01
CA TYR A 207 15.82 -0.21 -15.80
C TYR A 207 16.28 -1.03 -17.02
N SER A 208 15.41 -1.92 -17.46
CA SER A 208 15.54 -2.71 -18.68
C SER A 208 14.23 -2.67 -19.47
N VAL A 209 14.34 -2.81 -20.79
CA VAL A 209 13.18 -2.79 -21.69
C VAL A 209 13.20 -4.05 -22.52
N GLY A 210 12.09 -4.80 -22.50
CA GLY A 210 11.93 -6.02 -23.30
C GLY A 210 12.61 -7.25 -22.73
N GLU A 211 13.46 -7.11 -21.71
CA GLU A 211 14.06 -8.24 -20.99
C GLU A 211 13.97 -8.02 -19.47
N PRO A 212 13.58 -9.03 -18.69
CA PRO A 212 13.68 -8.97 -17.23
C PRO A 212 15.15 -8.79 -16.79
N PRO A 213 15.40 -8.10 -15.66
CA PRO A 213 16.73 -8.03 -15.03
C PRO A 213 17.31 -9.42 -14.80
N MET A 214 18.64 -9.52 -14.69
CA MET A 214 19.31 -10.80 -14.47
C MET A 214 18.78 -11.52 -13.22
N GLU A 215 18.38 -10.77 -12.19
CA GLU A 215 17.77 -11.28 -10.97
C GLU A 215 16.45 -12.03 -11.21
N LEU A 216 15.72 -11.71 -12.29
CA LEU A 216 14.44 -12.31 -12.66
C LEU A 216 14.56 -13.31 -13.83
N LYS A 217 15.75 -13.49 -14.40
CA LYS A 217 15.95 -14.36 -15.58
C LYS A 217 15.63 -15.82 -15.23
N GLY A 218 14.73 -16.43 -16.02
CA GLY A 218 14.29 -17.82 -15.84
C GLY A 218 13.20 -18.04 -14.79
N GLN A 219 12.67 -16.97 -14.18
CA GLN A 219 11.55 -17.08 -13.25
C GLN A 219 10.22 -17.29 -13.99
N PRO A 220 9.39 -18.26 -13.57
CA PRO A 220 8.04 -18.42 -14.12
C PRO A 220 7.23 -17.16 -13.82
N GLY A 221 6.70 -16.52 -14.87
CA GLY A 221 5.93 -15.28 -14.74
C GLY A 221 6.74 -13.98 -14.86
N ALA A 222 8.05 -14.04 -15.13
CA ALA A 222 8.81 -12.85 -15.52
C ALA A 222 8.32 -12.34 -16.88
N ARG A 223 7.40 -11.38 -16.85
CA ARG A 223 6.76 -10.82 -18.05
C ARG A 223 7.70 -9.89 -18.80
N VAL A 224 7.54 -9.88 -20.12
CA VAL A 224 8.26 -8.99 -21.04
C VAL A 224 7.55 -7.64 -21.06
N GLY A 225 8.20 -6.62 -20.51
CA GLY A 225 7.67 -5.26 -20.37
C GLY A 225 8.80 -4.26 -20.08
N ILE A 226 8.49 -3.11 -19.49
CA ILE A 226 9.52 -2.25 -18.90
C ILE A 226 9.68 -2.67 -17.44
N THR A 227 10.88 -3.12 -17.11
CA THR A 227 11.22 -3.45 -15.72
C THR A 227 12.10 -2.37 -15.15
N SER A 228 11.68 -1.78 -14.04
CA SER A 228 12.52 -0.87 -13.25
C SER A 228 12.86 -1.54 -11.93
N ALA A 229 14.14 -1.60 -11.61
CA ALA A 229 14.65 -2.07 -10.33
C ALA A 229 15.19 -0.88 -9.55
N THR A 230 14.75 -0.75 -8.31
CA THR A 230 15.26 0.23 -7.36
C THR A 230 15.87 -0.48 -6.19
N SER A 231 17.03 -0.02 -5.74
CA SER A 231 17.65 -0.52 -4.51
C SER A 231 17.70 0.64 -3.51
N PRO A 232 16.70 0.78 -2.62
CA PRO A 232 16.81 1.70 -1.51
C PRO A 232 18.05 1.36 -0.68
N LEU A 233 18.95 2.33 -0.57
CA LEU A 233 20.10 2.27 0.32
C LEU A 233 19.65 2.69 1.72
N PHE A 234 19.57 1.74 2.65
CA PHE A 234 19.41 2.06 4.06
C PHE A 234 20.80 2.18 4.69
N SER A 235 21.25 3.41 4.94
CA SER A 235 22.49 3.63 5.69
C SER A 235 22.32 3.18 7.14
N SER A 236 23.30 2.46 7.67
CA SER A 236 23.35 2.02 9.06
C SER A 236 23.60 3.20 10.01
N ARG A 237 22.53 3.88 10.44
CA ARG A 237 22.35 4.58 11.74
C ARG A 237 21.19 5.58 11.71
N GLY A 238 20.22 5.40 12.62
CA GLY A 238 19.32 6.43 13.14
C GLY A 238 18.24 7.00 12.21
N THR A 239 18.41 6.96 10.90
CA THR A 239 17.44 7.44 9.89
C THR A 239 16.38 6.39 9.51
N GLN A 240 16.60 5.11 9.87
CA GLN A 240 15.85 3.94 9.41
C GLN A 240 14.35 3.96 9.78
N THR A 241 13.98 4.37 11.00
CA THR A 241 12.57 4.28 11.43
C THR A 241 11.66 5.31 10.74
N ARG A 242 12.19 6.51 10.46
CA ARG A 242 11.45 7.57 9.77
C ARG A 242 11.38 7.33 8.25
N THR A 243 12.45 6.81 7.64
CA THR A 243 12.42 6.40 6.22
C THR A 243 11.53 5.18 6.01
N ARG A 244 11.48 4.20 6.92
CA ARG A 244 10.56 3.04 6.83
C ARG A 244 9.08 3.43 6.69
N ALA A 245 8.67 4.59 7.20
CA ALA A 245 7.31 5.09 7.03
C ALA A 245 7.08 5.74 5.66
N THR A 246 8.07 6.41 5.08
CA THR A 246 7.94 7.14 3.81
C THR A 246 8.37 6.33 2.58
N THR A 247 9.28 5.37 2.72
CA THR A 247 9.82 4.58 1.60
C THR A 247 8.78 3.67 0.95
N PRO A 248 7.85 3.01 1.68
CA PRO A 248 6.78 2.23 1.04
C PRO A 248 5.77 3.06 0.25
N SER A 249 5.87 4.40 0.34
CA SER A 249 4.93 5.34 -0.26
C SER A 249 5.55 6.30 -1.28
N THR A 250 6.83 6.08 -1.60
CA THR A 250 7.59 6.64 -2.74
C THR A 250 7.88 5.55 -3.74
#